data_AF-A0A9C9PLB7-F1
#
_entry.id   AF-A0A9C9PLB7-F1
#
_cell.length_a   1.000
_cell.length_b   1.000
_cell.length_c   1.000
_cell.angle_alpha   90.00
_cell.angle_beta   90.00
_cell.angle_gamma   90.00
#
_symmetry.space_group_name_H-M   'P 1'
#
loop_
_entity.id
_entity.type
_entity.pdbx_description
1 polymer ?
#
loop_
_entity_poly.entity_id
_entity_poly.type
_entity_poly.pdbx_seq_one_letter_code
_entity_poly.pdbx_strand_id
1 'polypeptide(L)'
;MVETAQFLGVISMTLSHLYVVASASGLVKIGHSAKPKKRIVQIEMSIGTSVVNQYISPLCLNARQIERHLHQHFAKQRQQGEWFTVTFSAVIKEVKQQKFHTDEPNRIMPFEFGDYQLRTFVDNTGEPWFCLKDTCEILNVGNPSEVVKRLQKSRVVSIEVAFKRSVARLNFVNEANFYRVIFQSRKKEATMFQDWVFEEVLPSIRKTGQYSVPSRQLEKKMGQADFEAFIKDCFIPEPTNMIRSRDIYLVYQSWCLQNDCPTRTIQWVGTQLGKLGYRRSKCPPNGVACWCGFRLNNPACPTDSTIPKTHQLLSDLQNHLSAVSKMLEEETQYSNAELLSMVRTAHQKAKDIKLAVDVS
;
A
#
# COMPACT_ATOMS: atom_id res chain seq x y z
N MET A 1 11.33 35.24 -12.68
CA MET A 1 11.50 35.13 -11.22
C MET A 1 10.78 33.87 -10.80
N VAL A 2 11.51 32.82 -10.45
CA VAL A 2 10.94 31.55 -9.99
C VAL A 2 10.67 31.71 -8.50
N GLU A 3 9.40 31.82 -8.14
CA GLU A 3 8.97 31.78 -6.74
C GLU A 3 9.47 30.48 -6.10
N THR A 4 10.00 30.66 -4.90
CA THR A 4 10.55 29.65 -3.98
C THR A 4 9.91 28.26 -4.13
N ALA A 5 10.60 27.36 -4.83
CA ALA A 5 10.31 25.94 -4.80
C ALA A 5 10.57 25.44 -3.37
N GLN A 6 9.50 25.32 -2.58
CA GLN A 6 9.59 24.86 -1.20
C GLN A 6 9.92 23.37 -1.17
N PHE A 7 11.15 23.10 -0.72
CA PHE A 7 11.72 21.82 -0.35
C PHE A 7 10.69 20.81 0.19
N LEU A 8 10.48 19.71 -0.55
CA LEU A 8 9.90 18.48 -0.02
C LEU A 8 11.06 17.49 0.17
N GLY A 9 11.85 17.71 1.22
CA GLY A 9 12.89 16.76 1.63
C GLY A 9 12.24 15.39 1.84
N VAL A 10 12.78 14.35 1.19
CA VAL A 10 12.43 12.92 1.30
C VAL A 10 11.03 12.73 1.90
N ILE A 11 9.99 13.11 1.16
CA ILE A 11 8.64 12.80 1.60
C ILE A 11 8.44 11.33 1.24
N SER A 12 8.64 10.48 2.25
CA SER A 12 7.83 9.28 2.38
C SER A 12 6.39 9.71 2.10
N MET A 13 5.88 9.40 0.89
CA MET A 13 4.55 9.77 0.39
C MET A 13 3.50 8.99 1.18
N THR A 14 3.43 9.30 2.47
CA THR A 14 2.48 8.73 3.39
C THR A 14 1.22 9.55 3.26
N LEU A 15 0.26 8.96 2.56
CA LEU A 15 -1.13 9.39 2.59
C LEU A 15 -1.52 9.71 4.04
N SER A 16 -1.95 10.94 4.26
CA SER A 16 -2.31 11.43 5.59
C SER A 16 -3.55 12.31 5.51
N HIS A 17 -4.23 12.44 6.63
CA HIS A 17 -5.39 13.32 6.76
C HIS A 17 -4.92 14.61 7.39
N LEU A 18 -5.34 15.76 6.86
CA LEU A 18 -5.40 17.00 7.63
C LEU A 18 -6.51 16.86 8.68
N TYR A 19 -6.21 17.20 9.92
CA TYR A 19 -7.16 17.28 11.02
C TYR A 19 -7.12 18.66 11.68
N VAL A 20 -8.29 19.12 12.12
CA VAL A 20 -8.47 20.35 12.90
C VAL A 20 -9.24 20.01 14.14
N VAL A 21 -8.79 20.48 15.30
CA VAL A 21 -9.36 20.15 16.61
C VAL A 21 -9.54 21.44 17.40
N ALA A 22 -10.70 21.63 18.02
CA ALA A 22 -10.94 22.72 18.97
C ALA A 22 -11.03 22.18 20.39
N SER A 23 -10.25 22.75 21.31
CA SER A 23 -10.33 22.47 22.74
C SER A 23 -11.47 23.25 23.40
N ALA A 24 -11.90 22.81 24.59
CA ALA A 24 -12.87 23.57 25.39
C ALA A 24 -12.35 24.95 25.84
N SER A 25 -11.02 25.17 25.84
CA SER A 25 -10.42 26.48 26.06
C SER A 25 -10.56 27.45 24.88
N GLY A 26 -11.17 27.02 23.77
CA GLY A 26 -11.38 27.83 22.58
C GLY A 26 -10.18 27.87 21.62
N LEU A 27 -9.10 27.16 21.92
CA LEU A 27 -7.93 27.06 21.05
C LEU A 27 -8.13 26.01 19.96
N VAL A 28 -7.59 26.29 18.78
CA VAL A 28 -7.67 25.39 17.63
C VAL A 28 -6.30 24.87 17.28
N LYS A 29 -6.18 23.55 17.13
CA LYS A 29 -5.00 22.85 16.63
C LYS A 29 -5.21 22.43 15.19
N ILE A 30 -4.21 22.67 14.35
CA ILE A 30 -4.18 22.25 12.95
C ILE A 30 -2.98 21.32 12.75
N GLY A 31 -3.21 20.09 12.26
CA GLY A 31 -2.13 19.14 12.02
C GLY A 31 -2.48 18.10 10.96
N HIS A 32 -1.53 17.23 10.62
CA HIS A 32 -1.74 16.08 9.73
C HIS A 32 -1.32 14.76 10.39
N SER A 33 -1.97 13.66 10.00
CA SER A 33 -1.62 12.32 10.47
C SER A 33 -2.17 11.22 9.57
N ALA A 34 -1.46 10.11 9.43
CA ALA A 34 -1.99 8.89 8.83
C ALA A 34 -3.12 8.26 9.68
N LYS A 35 -3.14 8.50 11.00
CA LYS A 35 -4.12 7.94 11.95
C LYS A 35 -4.70 9.06 12.84
N PRO A 36 -5.49 10.00 12.28
CA PRO A 36 -5.94 11.21 12.98
C PRO A 36 -6.72 10.89 14.26
N LYS A 37 -7.60 9.89 14.25
CA LYS A 37 -8.38 9.49 15.44
C LYS A 37 -7.48 9.11 16.64
N LYS A 38 -6.40 8.36 16.42
CA LYS A 38 -5.45 8.01 17.49
C LYS A 38 -4.71 9.25 18.01
N ARG A 39 -4.36 10.16 17.09
CA ARG A 39 -3.65 11.39 17.43
C ARG A 39 -4.53 12.34 18.25
N ILE A 40 -5.82 12.45 17.92
CA ILE A 40 -6.78 13.29 18.65
C ILE A 40 -6.93 12.81 20.09
N VAL A 41 -7.11 11.50 20.32
CA VAL A 41 -7.18 10.92 21.67
C VAL A 41 -5.90 11.20 22.48
N GLN A 42 -4.72 11.13 21.86
CA GLN A 42 -3.47 11.50 22.52
C GLN A 42 -3.42 12.98 22.90
N ILE A 43 -3.95 13.86 22.05
CA ILE A 43 -4.00 15.30 22.32
C ILE A 43 -4.90 15.58 23.54
N GLU A 44 -6.09 14.98 23.59
CA GLU A 44 -7.01 15.08 24.73
C GLU A 44 -6.35 14.68 26.05
N MET A 45 -5.68 13.53 26.07
CA MET A 45 -4.98 13.03 27.25
C MET A 45 -3.83 13.95 27.69
N SER A 46 -3.12 14.57 26.74
CA SER A 46 -1.94 15.41 27.04
C SER A 46 -2.29 16.82 27.55
N ILE A 47 -3.43 17.37 27.12
CA ILE A 47 -3.83 18.75 27.44
C ILE A 47 -4.80 18.78 28.62
N GLY A 48 -5.38 17.64 28.99
CA GLY A 48 -6.33 17.54 30.10
C GLY A 48 -7.63 18.31 29.85
N THR A 49 -7.94 18.61 28.58
CA THR A 49 -9.17 19.30 28.18
C THR A 49 -9.83 18.52 27.04
N SER A 50 -11.15 18.36 27.11
CA SER A 50 -11.92 17.65 26.08
C SER A 50 -11.93 18.41 24.75
N VAL A 51 -11.95 17.65 23.65
CA VAL A 51 -12.18 18.21 22.31
C VAL A 51 -13.66 18.47 22.12
N VAL A 52 -14.01 19.70 21.75
CA VAL A 52 -15.40 20.12 21.54
C VAL A 52 -15.79 19.96 20.08
N ASN A 53 -14.88 20.30 19.16
CA ASN A 53 -15.10 20.16 17.72
C ASN A 53 -13.90 19.50 17.04
N GLN A 54 -14.17 18.66 16.04
CA GLN A 54 -13.12 18.05 15.23
C GLN A 54 -13.51 18.01 13.75
N TYR A 55 -12.52 18.14 12.89
CA TYR A 55 -12.61 17.93 11.46
C TYR A 55 -11.48 17.03 11.01
N ILE A 56 -11.79 16.09 10.11
CA ILE A 56 -10.82 15.21 9.47
C ILE A 56 -11.13 15.27 7.98
N SER A 57 -10.16 15.75 7.20
CA SER A 57 -10.23 15.75 5.73
C SER A 57 -10.19 14.33 5.16
N PRO A 58 -10.54 14.12 3.88
CA PRO A 58 -10.20 12.89 3.18
C PRO A 58 -8.69 12.59 3.22
N LEU A 59 -8.34 11.32 3.04
CA LEU A 59 -6.96 10.90 2.87
C LEU A 59 -6.38 11.60 1.63
N CYS A 60 -5.26 12.32 1.78
CA CYS A 60 -4.68 13.10 0.70
C CYS A 60 -3.15 13.12 0.76
N LEU A 61 -2.53 13.37 -0.39
CA LEU A 61 -1.07 13.46 -0.53
C LEU A 61 -0.52 14.81 -0.06
N ASN A 62 -1.32 15.86 -0.23
CA ASN A 62 -0.93 17.24 0.03
C ASN A 62 -1.32 17.73 1.44
N ALA A 63 -1.73 16.85 2.36
CA ALA A 63 -2.12 17.23 3.73
C ALA A 63 -1.08 18.13 4.43
N ARG A 64 0.21 17.80 4.32
CA ARG A 64 1.30 18.59 4.90
C ARG A 64 1.51 19.94 4.21
N GLN A 65 1.20 20.06 2.92
CA GLN A 65 1.26 21.33 2.21
C GLN A 65 0.11 22.23 2.64
N ILE A 66 -1.11 21.68 2.72
CA ILE A 66 -2.30 22.39 3.19
C ILE A 66 -2.11 22.84 4.64
N GLU A 67 -1.58 21.99 5.53
CA GLU A 67 -1.27 22.38 6.91
C GLU A 67 -0.31 23.57 6.95
N ARG A 68 0.80 23.53 6.20
CA ARG A 68 1.77 24.63 6.16
C ARG A 68 1.13 25.92 5.68
N HIS A 69 0.29 25.85 4.65
CA HIS A 69 -0.44 27.01 4.16
C HIS A 69 -1.34 27.59 5.26
N LEU A 70 -2.11 26.75 5.97
CA LEU A 70 -2.97 27.21 7.07
C LEU A 70 -2.17 27.81 8.23
N HIS A 71 -1.03 27.21 8.59
CA HIS A 71 -0.14 27.75 9.62
C HIS A 71 0.41 29.12 9.23
N GLN A 72 0.70 29.36 7.95
CA GLN A 72 1.13 30.65 7.43
C GLN A 72 -0.01 31.66 7.40
N HIS A 73 -1.20 31.26 6.94
CA HIS A 73 -2.39 32.09 6.88
C HIS A 73 -2.80 32.60 8.27
N PHE A 74 -2.76 31.74 9.29
CA PHE A 74 -3.11 32.08 10.68
C PHE A 74 -1.90 32.40 11.56
N ALA A 75 -0.75 32.73 10.97
CA ALA A 75 0.50 32.93 11.71
C ALA A 75 0.39 34.02 12.80
N LYS A 76 -0.39 35.08 12.55
CA LYS A 76 -0.61 36.18 13.52
C LYS A 76 -1.42 35.76 14.75
N GLN A 77 -2.23 34.71 14.63
CA GLN A 77 -3.05 34.16 15.72
C GLN A 77 -2.42 32.91 16.34
N ARG A 78 -1.16 32.62 16.04
CA ARG A 78 -0.45 31.46 16.57
C ARG A 78 -0.04 31.72 18.01
N GLN A 79 -0.45 30.84 18.92
CA GLN A 79 -0.08 30.95 20.33
C GLN A 79 1.19 30.15 20.63
N GLN A 80 1.14 28.83 20.45
CA GLN A 80 2.28 27.95 20.73
C GLN A 80 2.23 26.69 19.87
N GLY A 81 3.34 26.39 19.19
CA GLY A 81 3.44 25.20 18.35
C GLY A 81 2.34 25.18 17.30
N GLU A 82 1.49 24.16 17.29
CA GLU A 82 0.42 23.99 16.30
C GLU A 82 -0.94 24.55 16.78
N TRP A 83 -0.95 25.37 17.84
CA TRP A 83 -2.15 25.94 18.46
C TRP A 83 -2.37 27.41 18.11
N PHE A 84 -3.62 27.76 17.81
CA PHE A 84 -4.05 29.05 17.33
C PHE A 84 -5.27 29.55 18.10
N THR A 85 -5.42 30.87 18.23
CA THR A 85 -6.56 31.54 18.89
C THR A 85 -7.74 31.80 17.95
N VAL A 86 -7.69 31.28 16.73
CA VAL A 86 -8.74 31.42 15.72
C VAL A 86 -9.93 30.51 16.03
N THR A 87 -11.11 30.90 15.58
CA THR A 87 -12.30 30.07 15.73
C THR A 87 -12.25 28.86 14.80
N PHE A 88 -12.81 27.74 15.25
CA PHE A 88 -12.89 26.51 14.47
C PHE A 88 -13.56 26.73 13.11
N SER A 89 -14.67 27.48 13.09
CA SER A 89 -15.40 27.80 11.86
C SER A 89 -14.55 28.56 10.83
N ALA A 90 -13.71 29.50 11.27
CA ALA A 90 -12.83 30.25 10.38
C ALA A 90 -11.79 29.34 9.72
N VAL A 91 -11.19 28.43 10.50
CA VAL A 91 -10.25 27.44 9.95
C VAL A 91 -10.96 26.52 8.97
N ILE A 92 -12.15 26.02 9.29
CA ILE A 92 -12.90 25.14 8.37
C ILE A 92 -13.30 25.86 7.08
N LYS A 93 -13.64 27.16 7.14
CA LYS A 93 -13.91 27.96 5.95
C LYS A 93 -12.69 28.03 5.04
N GLU A 94 -11.50 28.17 5.61
CA GLU A 94 -10.25 28.20 4.84
C GLU A 94 -9.89 26.83 4.28
N VAL A 95 -10.02 25.79 5.09
CA VAL A 95 -9.80 24.38 4.67
C VAL A 95 -10.69 24.01 3.48
N LYS A 96 -11.95 24.47 3.46
CA LYS A 96 -12.88 24.20 2.36
C LYS A 96 -12.52 24.90 1.04
N GLN A 97 -11.66 25.91 1.06
CA GLN A 97 -11.16 26.58 -0.15
C GLN A 97 -9.97 25.82 -0.77
N GLN A 98 -9.40 24.85 -0.05
CA GLN A 98 -8.21 24.12 -0.48
C GLN A 98 -8.58 22.94 -1.39
N LYS A 99 -7.76 22.70 -2.41
CA LYS A 99 -7.89 21.52 -3.28
C LYS A 99 -7.15 20.34 -2.65
N PHE A 100 -7.89 19.30 -2.28
CA PHE A 100 -7.31 18.06 -1.77
C PHE A 100 -6.89 17.16 -2.94
N HIS A 101 -5.64 16.70 -2.93
CA HIS A 101 -5.16 15.68 -3.86
C HIS A 101 -5.44 14.30 -3.24
N THR A 102 -6.65 13.81 -3.46
CA THR A 102 -7.18 12.55 -2.91
C THR A 102 -6.87 11.33 -3.76
N ASP A 103 -6.51 11.54 -5.01
CA ASP A 103 -6.03 10.49 -5.87
C ASP A 103 -4.65 10.08 -5.34
N GLU A 104 -4.42 8.77 -5.16
CA GLU A 104 -3.04 8.28 -5.15
C GLU A 104 -2.36 8.89 -6.38
N PRO A 105 -1.08 9.30 -6.30
CA PRO A 105 -0.43 9.81 -7.50
C PRO A 105 -0.72 8.79 -8.59
N ASN A 106 -0.95 9.22 -9.84
CA ASN A 106 -0.78 8.31 -10.96
C ASN A 106 0.55 7.62 -10.67
N ARG A 107 0.47 6.39 -10.14
CA ARG A 107 1.59 5.50 -10.05
C ARG A 107 1.79 5.25 -11.52
N ILE A 108 2.54 6.13 -12.19
CA ILE A 108 3.59 5.68 -13.08
C ILE A 108 4.17 4.57 -12.24
N MET A 109 3.80 3.34 -12.59
CA MET A 109 4.20 2.18 -11.83
C MET A 109 5.67 2.45 -11.56
N PRO A 110 6.10 2.59 -10.29
CA PRO A 110 7.51 2.54 -10.05
C PRO A 110 7.84 1.17 -10.62
N PHE A 111 8.44 1.16 -11.81
CA PHE A 111 9.22 0.03 -12.22
C PHE A 111 10.21 -0.05 -11.06
N GLU A 112 9.94 -0.99 -10.16
CA GLU A 112 10.91 -1.36 -9.16
C GLU A 112 12.06 -1.87 -10.01
N PHE A 113 13.04 -1.00 -10.24
CA PHE A 113 14.28 -1.34 -10.91
C PHE A 113 15.07 -2.21 -9.91
N GLY A 114 14.53 -3.36 -9.51
CA GLY A 114 15.01 -4.15 -8.38
C GLY A 114 15.23 -3.30 -7.12
N ASP A 115 16.45 -3.40 -6.57
CA ASP A 115 16.87 -2.70 -5.35
C ASP A 115 17.24 -1.21 -5.55
N TYR A 116 17.13 -0.68 -6.78
CA TYR A 116 17.55 0.70 -7.05
C TYR A 116 16.50 1.72 -6.59
N GLN A 117 16.93 2.72 -5.81
CA GLN A 117 16.09 3.83 -5.37
C GLN A 117 16.11 5.00 -6.37
N LEU A 118 14.96 5.32 -6.95
CA LEU A 118 14.77 6.51 -7.79
C LEU A 118 14.12 7.63 -6.98
N ARG A 119 14.83 8.75 -6.79
CA ARG A 119 14.27 9.92 -6.11
C ARG A 119 13.32 10.69 -7.03
N THR A 120 12.16 11.06 -6.50
CA THR A 120 11.15 11.85 -7.21
C THR A 120 10.65 13.01 -6.34
N PHE A 121 10.11 14.05 -6.98
CA PHE A 121 9.27 15.06 -6.32
C PHE A 121 8.05 15.36 -7.18
N VAL A 122 7.04 15.98 -6.59
CA VAL A 122 5.82 16.41 -7.27
C VAL A 122 5.78 17.93 -7.26
N ASP A 123 5.52 18.54 -8.42
CA ASP A 123 5.40 19.99 -8.53
C ASP A 123 4.02 20.50 -8.08
N ASN A 124 3.82 21.83 -8.18
CA ASN A 124 2.58 22.47 -7.76
C ASN A 124 1.37 22.07 -8.61
N THR A 125 1.58 21.46 -9.78
CA THR A 125 0.52 20.98 -10.67
C THR A 125 0.14 19.52 -10.43
N GLY A 126 0.89 18.81 -9.57
CA GLY A 126 0.70 17.39 -9.32
C GLY A 126 1.53 16.49 -10.23
N GLU A 127 2.39 17.07 -11.08
CA GLU A 127 3.20 16.32 -12.03
C GLU A 127 4.50 15.80 -11.38
N PRO A 128 4.89 14.54 -11.67
CA PRO A 128 6.09 13.94 -11.11
C PRO A 128 7.36 14.37 -11.86
N TRP A 129 8.43 14.55 -11.09
CA TRP A 129 9.76 14.86 -11.55
C TRP A 129 10.76 13.83 -11.01
N PHE A 130 11.69 13.39 -11.86
CA PHE A 130 12.59 12.27 -11.61
C PHE A 130 14.04 12.74 -11.50
N CYS A 131 14.78 12.24 -10.51
CA CYS A 131 16.19 12.56 -10.37
C CYS A 131 16.99 11.96 -11.53
N LEU A 132 17.61 12.83 -12.33
CA LEU A 132 18.36 12.39 -13.51
C LEU A 132 19.60 11.60 -13.13
N LYS A 133 20.24 11.95 -12.01
CA LYS A 133 21.42 11.22 -11.52
C LYS A 133 21.08 9.75 -11.26
N ASP A 134 20.02 9.50 -10.49
CA ASP A 134 19.57 8.14 -10.18
C ASP A 134 19.14 7.41 -11.46
N THR A 135 18.44 8.11 -12.37
CA THR A 135 18.03 7.55 -13.65
C THR A 135 19.23 7.08 -14.47
N CYS A 136 20.28 7.90 -14.57
CA CYS A 136 21.51 7.53 -15.28
C CYS A 136 22.23 6.35 -14.58
N GLU A 137 22.25 6.30 -13.26
CA GLU A 137 22.86 5.20 -12.49
C GLU A 137 22.11 3.88 -12.71
N ILE A 138 20.78 3.88 -12.60
CA ILE A 138 19.91 2.73 -12.83
C ILE A 138 20.10 2.17 -14.25
N LEU A 139 20.06 3.07 -15.24
CA LEU A 139 20.12 2.70 -16.65
C LEU A 139 21.57 2.53 -17.16
N ASN A 140 22.56 2.82 -16.33
CA ASN A 140 23.98 2.91 -16.71
C ASN A 140 24.22 3.79 -17.96
N VAL A 141 23.53 4.94 -18.00
CA VAL A 141 23.52 5.85 -19.17
C VAL A 141 24.39 7.07 -18.89
N GLY A 142 25.68 6.94 -19.21
CA GLY A 142 26.65 8.02 -19.29
C GLY A 142 26.68 8.97 -18.09
N ASN A 143 27.32 10.13 -18.27
CA ASN A 143 27.33 11.17 -17.25
C ASN A 143 26.03 11.99 -17.32
N PRO A 144 25.29 12.18 -16.20
CA PRO A 144 24.11 13.04 -16.16
C PRO A 144 24.30 14.41 -16.82
N SER A 145 25.48 15.03 -16.67
CA SER A 145 25.79 16.33 -17.28
C SER A 145 25.78 16.31 -18.81
N GLU A 146 26.22 15.20 -19.43
CA GLU A 146 26.12 15.00 -20.88
C GLU A 146 24.69 14.68 -21.29
N VAL A 147 23.99 13.88 -20.48
CA VAL A 147 22.59 13.54 -20.74
C VAL A 147 21.70 14.78 -20.75
N VAL A 148 21.92 15.76 -19.86
CA VAL A 148 21.18 17.03 -19.87
C VAL A 148 21.30 17.77 -21.20
N LYS A 149 22.47 17.74 -21.87
CA LYS A 149 22.70 18.51 -23.10
C LYS A 149 21.79 18.07 -24.26
N ARG A 150 21.39 16.78 -24.29
CA ARG A 150 20.49 16.22 -25.31
C ARG A 150 19.00 16.31 -24.94
N LEU A 151 18.67 16.77 -23.72
CA LEU A 151 17.29 16.90 -23.25
C LEU A 151 16.71 18.28 -23.53
N GLN A 152 15.38 18.41 -23.50
CA GLN A 152 14.74 19.71 -23.59
C GLN A 152 14.98 20.50 -22.30
N LYS A 153 15.72 21.61 -22.40
CA LYS A 153 16.13 22.43 -21.25
C LYS A 153 14.96 22.97 -20.42
N SER A 154 13.83 23.30 -21.06
CA SER A 154 12.61 23.76 -20.37
C SER A 154 11.97 22.70 -19.46
N ARG A 155 12.40 21.45 -19.59
CA ARG A 155 11.90 20.27 -18.86
C ARG A 155 12.96 19.68 -17.93
N VAL A 156 13.93 20.50 -17.52
CA VAL A 156 14.99 20.16 -16.57
C VAL A 156 15.01 21.25 -15.48
N VAL A 157 15.05 20.84 -14.22
CA VAL A 157 15.17 21.75 -13.08
C VAL A 157 16.34 21.30 -12.21
N SER A 158 17.21 22.23 -11.84
CA SER A 158 18.28 21.98 -10.86
C SER A 158 17.78 22.32 -9.46
N ILE A 159 17.85 21.35 -8.56
CA ILE A 159 17.34 21.47 -7.19
C ILE A 159 18.47 21.13 -6.22
N GLU A 160 18.63 21.95 -5.18
CA GLU A 160 19.52 21.64 -4.07
C GLU A 160 18.88 20.53 -3.21
N VAL A 161 19.63 19.46 -2.98
CA VAL A 161 19.19 18.31 -2.19
C VAL A 161 20.11 18.18 -0.99
N ALA A 162 19.52 18.16 0.19
CA ALA A 162 20.22 18.00 1.45
C ALA A 162 20.49 16.52 1.71
N PHE A 163 21.76 16.19 1.90
CA PHE A 163 22.28 14.91 2.35
C PHE A 163 22.69 15.01 3.81
N LYS A 164 22.91 13.86 4.47
CA LYS A 164 23.27 13.77 5.90
C LYS A 164 24.42 14.69 6.34
N ARG A 165 25.33 15.06 5.43
CA ARG A 165 26.52 15.89 5.71
C ARG A 165 26.81 16.97 4.66
N SER A 166 25.97 17.15 3.66
CA SER A 166 26.23 18.10 2.56
C SER A 166 24.94 18.50 1.84
N VAL A 167 25.00 19.59 1.08
CA VAL A 167 23.94 19.94 0.11
C VAL A 167 24.55 19.76 -1.28
N ALA A 168 23.87 19.06 -2.18
CA ALA A 168 24.30 18.93 -3.56
C ALA A 168 23.19 19.33 -4.53
N ARG A 169 23.56 20.04 -5.60
CA ARG A 169 22.63 20.36 -6.70
C ARG A 169 22.46 19.15 -7.60
N LEU A 170 21.22 18.70 -7.74
CA LEU A 170 20.83 17.59 -8.61
C LEU A 170 19.84 18.06 -9.66
N ASN A 171 19.96 17.50 -10.86
CA ASN A 171 19.03 17.75 -11.95
C ASN A 171 17.86 16.79 -11.84
N PHE A 172 16.66 17.34 -12.00
CA PHE A 172 15.42 16.60 -12.11
C PHE A 172 14.80 16.85 -13.47
N VAL A 173 14.16 15.83 -14.02
CA VAL A 173 13.53 15.85 -15.33
C VAL A 173 12.06 15.49 -15.19
N ASN A 174 11.20 16.14 -15.96
CA ASN A 174 9.80 15.74 -16.01
C ASN A 174 9.63 14.39 -16.73
N GLU A 175 8.44 13.82 -16.65
CA GLU A 175 8.10 12.51 -17.22
C GLU A 175 8.51 12.36 -18.70
N ALA A 176 8.29 13.38 -19.53
CA ALA A 176 8.64 13.31 -20.94
C ALA A 176 10.16 13.23 -21.18
N ASN A 177 10.97 13.98 -20.44
CA ASN A 177 12.42 13.87 -20.54
C ASN A 177 12.92 12.56 -19.92
N PHE A 178 12.27 12.07 -18.84
CA PHE A 178 12.56 10.77 -18.24
C PHE A 178 12.39 9.63 -19.26
N TYR A 179 11.25 9.59 -19.97
CA TYR A 179 11.02 8.61 -21.03
C TYR A 179 12.04 8.70 -22.17
N ARG A 180 12.46 9.92 -22.57
CA ARG A 180 13.53 10.08 -23.58
C ARG A 180 14.83 9.42 -23.16
N VAL A 181 15.17 9.44 -21.87
CA VAL A 181 16.37 8.76 -21.36
C VAL A 181 16.19 7.24 -21.41
N ILE A 182 15.03 6.72 -20.98
CA ILE A 182 14.74 5.29 -20.98
C ILE A 182 14.76 4.71 -22.40
N PHE A 183 14.06 5.34 -23.35
CA PHE A 183 13.96 4.87 -24.73
C PHE A 183 15.29 4.90 -25.51
N GLN A 184 16.32 5.57 -24.98
CA GLN A 184 17.67 5.58 -25.56
C GLN A 184 18.62 4.58 -24.91
N SER A 185 18.21 3.93 -23.82
CA SER A 185 19.02 2.95 -23.12
C SER A 185 18.92 1.57 -23.76
N ARG A 186 20.04 0.83 -23.76
CA ARG A 186 20.13 -0.57 -24.22
C ARG A 186 20.21 -1.58 -23.06
N LYS A 187 20.03 -1.11 -21.82
CA LYS A 187 20.10 -1.97 -20.62
C LYS A 187 18.83 -2.84 -20.55
N LYS A 188 18.95 -4.06 -20.03
CA LYS A 188 17.85 -5.03 -19.97
C LYS A 188 16.60 -4.46 -19.29
N GLU A 189 16.80 -3.73 -18.20
CA GLU A 189 15.73 -3.10 -17.42
C GLU A 189 15.01 -2.00 -18.23
N ALA A 190 15.75 -1.27 -19.07
CA ALA A 190 15.17 -0.31 -19.99
C ALA A 190 14.36 -1.03 -21.08
N THR A 191 14.93 -2.07 -21.68
CA THR A 191 14.28 -2.87 -22.71
C THR A 191 12.98 -3.48 -22.21
N MET A 192 12.94 -4.03 -21.00
CA MET A 192 11.69 -4.55 -20.40
C MET A 192 10.60 -3.47 -20.27
N PHE A 193 10.98 -2.25 -19.90
CA PHE A 193 10.04 -1.13 -19.88
C PHE A 193 9.57 -0.75 -21.29
N GLN A 194 10.51 -0.69 -22.25
CA GLN A 194 10.21 -0.36 -23.65
C GLN A 194 9.26 -1.38 -24.27
N ASP A 195 9.51 -2.67 -24.10
CA ASP A 195 8.69 -3.76 -24.62
C ASP A 195 7.28 -3.67 -24.03
N TRP A 196 7.14 -3.48 -22.71
CA TRP A 196 5.84 -3.26 -22.08
C TRP A 196 5.09 -2.05 -22.68
N VAL A 197 5.77 -0.91 -22.87
CA VAL A 197 5.14 0.26 -23.48
C VAL A 197 4.73 -0.01 -24.93
N PHE A 198 5.59 -0.65 -25.72
CA PHE A 198 5.40 -0.84 -27.16
C PHE A 198 4.45 -1.97 -27.51
N GLU A 199 4.41 -3.03 -26.71
CA GLU A 199 3.62 -4.23 -26.99
C GLU A 199 2.29 -4.23 -26.22
N GLU A 200 2.23 -3.61 -25.05
CA GLU A 200 1.03 -3.60 -24.20
C GLU A 200 0.35 -2.24 -24.17
N VAL A 201 1.06 -1.20 -23.70
CA VAL A 201 0.46 0.12 -23.40
C VAL A 201 -0.02 0.82 -24.67
N LEU A 202 0.89 1.12 -25.60
CA LEU A 202 0.56 1.86 -26.81
C LEU A 202 -0.43 1.10 -27.71
N PRO A 203 -0.31 -0.22 -27.91
CA PRO A 203 -1.31 -0.97 -28.67
C PRO A 203 -2.68 -0.97 -28.00
N SER A 204 -2.76 -1.03 -26.66
CA SER A 204 -4.02 -0.91 -25.93
C SER A 204 -4.66 0.45 -26.14
N ILE A 205 -3.92 1.54 -25.93
CA ILE A 205 -4.41 2.91 -26.15
C ILE A 205 -4.89 3.08 -27.59
N ARG A 206 -4.12 2.61 -28.58
CA ARG A 206 -4.50 2.71 -30.01
C ARG A 206 -5.81 1.95 -30.31
N LYS A 207 -6.02 0.78 -29.68
CA LYS A 207 -7.17 -0.09 -29.94
C LYS A 207 -8.44 0.35 -29.19
N THR A 208 -8.31 0.76 -27.94
CA THR A 208 -9.45 0.98 -27.03
C THR A 208 -9.63 2.46 -26.65
N GLY A 209 -8.67 3.33 -26.99
CA GLY A 209 -8.63 4.72 -26.56
C GLY A 209 -8.09 4.93 -25.14
N GLN A 210 -7.77 3.86 -24.41
CA GLN A 210 -7.29 3.95 -23.02
C GLN A 210 -6.37 2.79 -22.65
N TYR A 211 -5.48 3.01 -21.69
CA TYR A 211 -4.74 1.93 -21.04
C TYR A 211 -5.21 1.83 -19.59
N SER A 212 -5.79 0.68 -19.23
CA SER A 212 -6.05 0.32 -17.85
C SER A 212 -4.97 -0.65 -17.40
N VAL A 213 -4.18 -0.25 -16.40
CA VAL A 213 -3.35 -1.20 -15.67
C VAL A 213 -4.29 -2.32 -15.19
N PRO A 214 -3.95 -3.61 -15.39
CA PRO A 214 -4.62 -4.71 -14.71
C PRO A 214 -4.46 -4.48 -13.21
N SER A 215 -5.43 -3.78 -12.64
CA SER A 215 -5.46 -3.50 -11.22
C SER A 215 -5.51 -4.88 -10.60
N ARG A 216 -4.53 -5.20 -9.75
CA ARG A 216 -4.58 -6.35 -8.85
C ARG A 216 -5.95 -6.33 -8.17
N GLN A 217 -6.90 -7.09 -8.70
CA GLN A 217 -8.24 -7.35 -8.18
C GLN A 217 -8.92 -6.17 -7.46
N LEU A 218 -9.15 -5.06 -8.15
CA LEU A 218 -10.18 -4.11 -7.73
C LEU A 218 -11.22 -4.06 -8.84
N GLU A 219 -12.39 -4.62 -8.53
CA GLU A 219 -13.62 -4.70 -9.34
C GLU A 219 -13.92 -5.99 -10.11
N LYS A 220 -13.41 -7.15 -9.66
CA LYS A 220 -14.35 -8.28 -9.53
C LYS A 220 -14.83 -8.29 -8.09
N LYS A 221 -16.10 -7.97 -7.92
CA LYS A 221 -16.83 -8.12 -6.67
C LYS A 221 -17.41 -9.53 -6.75
N MET A 222 -17.00 -10.45 -5.87
CA MET A 222 -17.57 -11.80 -5.83
C MET A 222 -19.09 -11.70 -5.88
N GLY A 223 -19.70 -12.42 -6.82
CA GLY A 223 -21.12 -12.41 -7.06
C GLY A 223 -21.87 -13.24 -6.01
N GLN A 224 -23.20 -13.14 -6.03
CA GLN A 224 -24.05 -13.97 -5.19
C GLN A 224 -23.88 -15.47 -5.53
N ALA A 225 -23.75 -15.80 -6.82
CA ALA A 225 -23.57 -17.17 -7.30
C ALA A 225 -22.27 -17.83 -6.80
N ASP A 226 -21.16 -17.09 -6.81
CA ASP A 226 -19.87 -17.60 -6.30
C ASP A 226 -19.94 -17.88 -4.80
N PHE A 227 -20.67 -17.05 -4.03
CA PHE A 227 -20.86 -17.28 -2.60
C PHE A 227 -21.74 -18.50 -2.33
N GLU A 228 -22.77 -18.72 -3.13
CA GLU A 228 -23.62 -19.90 -3.02
C GLU A 228 -22.85 -21.18 -3.36
N ALA A 229 -21.96 -21.14 -4.36
CA ALA A 229 -21.05 -22.24 -4.66
C ALA A 229 -20.11 -22.53 -3.47
N PHE A 230 -19.51 -21.50 -2.88
CA PHE A 230 -18.71 -21.63 -1.66
C PHE A 230 -19.47 -22.35 -0.53
N ILE A 231 -20.71 -21.93 -0.26
CA ILE A 231 -21.51 -22.55 0.81
C ILE A 231 -21.78 -24.03 0.50
N LYS A 232 -22.11 -24.35 -0.74
CA LYS A 232 -22.41 -25.72 -1.18
C LYS A 232 -21.17 -26.63 -1.14
N ASP A 233 -20.01 -26.11 -1.51
CA ASP A 233 -18.76 -26.88 -1.58
C ASP A 233 -18.17 -27.15 -0.19
N CYS A 234 -18.18 -26.12 0.67
CA CYS A 234 -17.47 -26.16 1.95
C CYS A 234 -18.34 -26.58 3.14
N PHE A 235 -19.67 -26.47 3.05
CA PHE A 235 -20.55 -26.69 4.20
C PHE A 235 -21.75 -27.59 3.93
N ILE A 236 -22.12 -28.36 4.94
CA ILE A 236 -23.31 -29.19 5.00
C ILE A 236 -24.32 -28.54 5.95
N PRO A 237 -25.60 -28.37 5.57
CA PRO A 237 -26.64 -27.83 6.44
C PRO A 237 -26.86 -28.69 7.69
N GLU A 238 -26.64 -28.13 8.88
CA GLU A 238 -26.78 -28.83 10.17
C GLU A 238 -27.29 -27.89 11.27
N PRO A 239 -28.54 -28.01 11.74
CA PRO A 239 -29.21 -26.99 12.55
C PRO A 239 -28.61 -26.80 13.95
N THR A 240 -27.87 -27.80 14.45
CA THR A 240 -27.34 -27.85 15.81
C THR A 240 -25.88 -27.42 15.94
N ASN A 241 -25.13 -27.39 14.83
CA ASN A 241 -23.71 -27.04 14.86
C ASN A 241 -23.48 -25.53 14.81
N MET A 242 -22.46 -25.08 15.55
CA MET A 242 -22.03 -23.68 15.62
C MET A 242 -20.57 -23.55 15.18
N ILE A 243 -20.30 -22.67 14.19
CA ILE A 243 -18.94 -22.39 13.70
C ILE A 243 -18.60 -20.92 13.97
N ARG A 244 -17.39 -20.62 14.45
CA ARG A 244 -17.01 -19.23 14.74
C ARG A 244 -16.93 -18.43 13.45
N SER A 245 -17.27 -17.14 13.54
CA SER A 245 -17.24 -16.23 12.38
C SER A 245 -15.85 -16.14 11.73
N ARG A 246 -14.78 -16.25 12.53
CA ARG A 246 -13.39 -16.24 12.05
C ARG A 246 -13.08 -17.48 11.21
N ASP A 247 -13.53 -18.65 11.65
CA ASP A 247 -13.18 -19.92 11.00
C ASP A 247 -13.90 -20.03 9.65
N ILE A 248 -15.17 -19.62 9.59
CA ILE A 248 -15.91 -19.48 8.33
C ILE A 248 -15.17 -18.54 7.37
N TYR A 249 -14.64 -17.43 7.89
CA TYR A 249 -13.91 -16.46 7.07
C TYR A 249 -12.58 -17.00 6.54
N LEU A 250 -11.85 -17.80 7.32
CA LEU A 250 -10.63 -18.45 6.87
C LEU A 250 -10.91 -19.46 5.77
N VAL A 251 -11.92 -20.31 5.94
CA VAL A 251 -12.36 -21.30 4.92
C VAL A 251 -12.81 -20.57 3.65
N TYR A 252 -13.54 -19.46 3.80
CA TYR A 252 -13.92 -18.57 2.70
C TYR A 252 -12.71 -18.01 1.92
N GLN A 253 -11.69 -17.52 2.62
CA GLN A 253 -10.48 -16.99 1.99
C GLN A 253 -9.72 -18.09 1.22
N SER A 254 -9.61 -19.28 1.81
CA SER A 254 -8.98 -20.43 1.16
C SER A 254 -9.73 -20.89 -0.08
N TRP A 255 -11.05 -21.01 -0.02
CA TRP A 255 -11.88 -21.40 -1.16
C TRP A 255 -11.79 -20.36 -2.29
N CYS A 256 -11.79 -19.08 -1.96
CA CYS A 256 -11.62 -18.01 -2.96
C CYS A 256 -10.29 -18.11 -3.71
N LEU A 257 -9.22 -18.41 -2.98
CA LEU A 257 -7.88 -18.58 -3.56
C LEU A 257 -7.83 -19.80 -4.50
N GLN A 258 -8.52 -20.88 -4.16
CA GLN A 258 -8.57 -22.10 -4.99
C GLN A 258 -9.41 -21.92 -6.26
N ASN A 259 -10.47 -21.11 -6.19
CA ASN A 259 -11.42 -20.90 -7.31
C ASN A 259 -11.15 -19.61 -8.10
N ASP A 260 -9.97 -19.00 -7.92
CA ASP A 260 -9.55 -17.75 -8.56
C ASP A 260 -10.61 -16.63 -8.49
N CYS A 261 -11.27 -16.50 -7.33
CA CYS A 261 -12.29 -15.49 -7.10
C CYS A 261 -11.85 -14.49 -6.02
N PRO A 262 -12.29 -13.22 -6.11
CA PRO A 262 -11.85 -12.17 -5.20
C PRO A 262 -12.50 -12.31 -3.82
N THR A 263 -11.73 -12.08 -2.75
CA THR A 263 -12.26 -12.14 -1.38
C THR A 263 -13.07 -10.90 -1.00
N ARG A 264 -14.05 -11.07 -0.11
CA ARG A 264 -14.84 -10.00 0.52
C ARG A 264 -14.53 -9.88 2.01
N THR A 265 -15.04 -8.83 2.66
CA THR A 265 -14.86 -8.65 4.10
C THR A 265 -15.67 -9.65 4.90
N ILE A 266 -15.21 -9.97 6.12
CA ILE A 266 -15.94 -10.83 7.07
C ILE A 266 -17.36 -10.32 7.38
N GLN A 267 -17.56 -9.00 7.36
CA GLN A 267 -18.87 -8.36 7.55
C GLN A 267 -19.81 -8.66 6.37
N TRP A 268 -19.28 -8.62 5.15
CA TRP A 268 -20.05 -8.96 3.95
C TRP A 268 -20.45 -10.43 3.94
N VAL A 269 -19.51 -11.34 4.27
CA VAL A 269 -19.78 -12.78 4.41
C VAL A 269 -20.89 -13.01 5.42
N GLY A 270 -20.81 -12.38 6.59
CA GLY A 270 -21.87 -12.45 7.61
C GLY A 270 -23.22 -11.92 7.11
N THR A 271 -23.22 -10.86 6.32
CA THR A 271 -24.47 -10.32 5.73
C THR A 271 -25.12 -11.32 4.78
N GLN A 272 -24.33 -12.00 3.95
CA GLN A 272 -24.87 -13.01 3.01
C GLN A 272 -25.36 -14.26 3.73
N LEU A 273 -24.64 -14.72 4.77
CA LEU A 273 -25.12 -15.81 5.62
C LEU A 273 -26.48 -15.50 6.24
N GLY A 274 -26.68 -14.26 6.73
CA GLY A 274 -27.96 -13.81 7.24
C GLY A 274 -29.08 -13.84 6.20
N LYS A 275 -28.79 -13.46 4.94
CA LYS A 275 -29.77 -13.50 3.85
C LYS A 275 -30.16 -14.93 3.45
N LEU A 276 -29.24 -15.88 3.58
CA LEU A 276 -29.50 -17.31 3.36
C LEU A 276 -30.22 -17.99 4.55
N GLY A 277 -30.59 -17.22 5.59
CA GLY A 277 -31.37 -17.71 6.73
C GLY A 277 -30.55 -18.29 7.88
N TYR A 278 -29.21 -18.25 7.80
CA TYR A 278 -28.34 -18.68 8.89
C TYR A 278 -28.37 -17.67 10.03
N ARG A 279 -28.42 -18.15 11.28
CA ARG A 279 -28.49 -17.27 12.45
C ARG A 279 -27.13 -17.12 13.11
N ARG A 280 -26.86 -15.90 13.56
CA ARG A 280 -25.69 -15.57 14.37
C ARG A 280 -26.07 -15.65 15.84
N SER A 281 -25.28 -16.38 16.62
CA SER A 281 -25.45 -16.53 18.07
C SER A 281 -24.10 -16.41 18.79
N LYS A 282 -24.10 -16.40 20.12
CA LYS A 282 -22.89 -16.35 20.95
C LYS A 282 -22.58 -17.73 21.51
N CYS A 283 -21.40 -18.27 21.23
CA CYS A 283 -20.93 -19.52 21.83
C CYS A 283 -20.44 -19.31 23.29
N PRO A 284 -20.75 -20.20 24.24
CA PRO A 284 -20.11 -20.26 25.56
C PRO A 284 -18.62 -20.65 25.47
N PRO A 285 -17.76 -20.34 26.46
CA PRO A 285 -18.01 -19.59 27.70
C PRO A 285 -17.86 -18.06 27.56
N ASN A 286 -17.21 -17.57 26.50
CA ASN A 286 -16.82 -16.16 26.38
C ASN A 286 -17.72 -15.33 25.43
N GLY A 287 -18.82 -15.90 24.95
CA GLY A 287 -19.79 -15.19 24.10
C GLY A 287 -19.28 -14.85 22.69
N VAL A 288 -18.37 -15.66 22.15
CA VAL A 288 -17.77 -15.44 20.82
C VAL A 288 -18.84 -15.61 19.73
N ALA A 289 -18.81 -14.73 18.73
CA ALA A 289 -19.80 -14.75 17.66
C ALA A 289 -19.64 -15.96 16.74
N CYS A 290 -20.68 -16.81 16.72
CA CYS A 290 -20.78 -18.03 15.96
C CYS A 290 -22.00 -18.01 15.04
N TRP A 291 -21.97 -18.83 14.00
CA TRP A 291 -23.08 -19.05 13.09
C TRP A 291 -23.61 -20.47 13.27
N CYS A 292 -24.93 -20.62 13.38
CA CYS A 292 -25.57 -21.93 13.44
C CYS A 292 -26.08 -22.37 12.06
N GLY A 293 -26.20 -23.67 11.85
CA GLY A 293 -26.77 -24.23 10.63
C GLY A 293 -25.77 -24.90 9.69
N PHE A 294 -24.53 -25.15 10.13
CA PHE A 294 -23.47 -25.67 9.28
C PHE A 294 -22.57 -26.69 9.96
N ARG A 295 -22.12 -27.69 9.20
CA ARG A 295 -20.95 -28.53 9.46
C ARG A 295 -19.96 -28.37 8.31
N LEU A 296 -18.65 -28.36 8.59
CA LEU A 296 -17.63 -28.37 7.53
C LEU A 296 -17.61 -29.73 6.81
N ASN A 297 -17.47 -29.71 5.49
CA ASN A 297 -17.54 -30.88 4.62
C ASN A 297 -16.24 -31.73 4.57
N ASN A 298 -15.41 -31.75 5.63
CA ASN A 298 -14.22 -32.64 5.72
C ASN A 298 -13.79 -32.89 7.20
N PRO A 299 -13.40 -34.12 7.61
CA PRO A 299 -13.39 -34.56 9.02
C PRO A 299 -12.09 -34.29 9.80
N ALA A 300 -11.13 -33.52 9.28
CA ALA A 300 -9.87 -33.17 9.96
C ALA A 300 -9.87 -31.74 10.55
N CYS A 301 -11.03 -31.16 10.85
CA CYS A 301 -11.11 -29.82 11.41
C CYS A 301 -10.62 -29.82 12.87
N PRO A 302 -9.64 -28.98 13.24
CA PRO A 302 -9.08 -28.98 14.59
C PRO A 302 -10.15 -28.51 15.57
N THR A 303 -10.54 -29.41 16.48
CA THR A 303 -11.13 -29.00 17.75
C THR A 303 -10.12 -28.10 18.46
N ASP A 304 -10.62 -27.16 19.26
CA ASP A 304 -9.97 -26.01 19.92
C ASP A 304 -8.63 -26.26 20.68
N SER A 305 -8.06 -27.47 20.62
CA SER A 305 -6.84 -27.92 21.28
C SER A 305 -5.62 -28.11 20.37
N THR A 306 -5.70 -27.93 19.04
CA THR A 306 -4.56 -28.16 18.12
C THR A 306 -4.22 -26.99 17.19
N ILE A 307 -4.54 -25.75 17.56
CA ILE A 307 -3.92 -24.59 16.90
C ILE A 307 -2.46 -24.53 17.41
N PRO A 308 -1.42 -24.77 16.58
CA PRO A 308 -0.07 -24.43 16.99
C PRO A 308 -0.09 -22.91 17.15
N LYS A 309 0.20 -22.42 18.36
CA LYS A 309 0.28 -20.99 18.64
C LYS A 309 1.09 -20.36 17.51
N THR A 310 0.59 -19.27 16.94
CA THR A 310 1.21 -18.47 15.85
C THR A 310 2.72 -18.22 16.01
N HIS A 311 3.25 -18.38 17.22
CA HIS A 311 4.66 -18.34 17.56
C HIS A 311 5.52 -19.47 16.96
N GLN A 312 4.95 -20.66 16.67
CA GLN A 312 5.72 -21.82 16.23
C GLN A 312 5.92 -21.85 14.71
N LEU A 313 4.88 -21.49 13.94
CA LEU A 313 5.01 -21.27 12.50
C LEU A 313 5.93 -20.08 12.17
N LEU A 314 5.94 -19.04 13.00
CA LEU A 314 6.89 -17.92 12.87
C LEU A 314 8.31 -18.31 13.29
N SER A 315 8.48 -19.13 14.33
CA SER A 315 9.82 -19.63 14.68
C SER A 315 10.38 -20.56 13.62
N ASP A 316 9.55 -21.41 13.01
CA ASP A 316 9.99 -22.35 11.98
C ASP A 316 10.34 -21.62 10.68
N LEU A 317 9.59 -20.56 10.33
CA LEU A 317 9.94 -19.67 9.23
C LEU A 317 11.21 -18.85 9.51
N GLN A 318 11.38 -18.33 10.73
CA GLN A 318 12.59 -17.59 11.09
C GLN A 318 13.82 -18.51 11.18
N ASN A 319 13.65 -19.74 11.65
CA ASN A 319 14.71 -20.76 11.66
C ASN A 319 15.09 -21.17 10.23
N HIS A 320 14.11 -21.38 9.34
CA HIS A 320 14.38 -21.68 7.92
C HIS A 320 15.05 -20.52 7.18
N LEU A 321 14.59 -19.29 7.39
CA LEU A 321 15.22 -18.11 6.79
C LEU A 321 16.63 -17.87 7.34
N SER A 322 16.88 -18.15 8.63
CA SER A 322 18.22 -18.07 9.20
C SER A 322 19.16 -19.16 8.65
N ALA A 323 18.65 -20.37 8.42
CA ALA A 323 19.42 -21.47 7.82
C ALA A 323 19.76 -21.17 6.35
N VAL A 324 18.81 -20.62 5.59
CA VAL A 324 19.05 -20.19 4.20
C VAL A 324 20.04 -19.03 4.15
N SER A 325 19.96 -18.08 5.09
CA SER A 325 20.92 -16.97 5.20
C SER A 325 22.32 -17.45 5.56
N LYS A 326 22.44 -18.44 6.47
CA LYS A 326 23.74 -19.04 6.85
C LYS A 326 24.38 -19.84 5.72
N MET A 327 23.55 -20.54 4.93
CA MET A 327 23.98 -21.27 3.73
C MET A 327 24.31 -20.37 2.53
N LEU A 328 23.90 -19.09 2.56
CA LEU A 328 24.28 -18.08 1.56
C LEU A 328 25.55 -17.32 1.96
N GLU A 329 25.90 -17.30 3.25
CA GLU A 329 27.13 -16.70 3.77
C GLU A 329 28.34 -17.65 3.72
N GLU A 330 28.11 -18.97 3.69
CA GLU A 330 29.13 -19.98 3.43
C GLU A 330 29.06 -20.42 1.95
N GLU A 331 30.19 -20.32 1.24
CA GLU A 331 30.45 -20.85 -0.13
C GLU A 331 30.18 -19.94 -1.34
N THR A 332 31.16 -19.06 -1.56
CA THR A 332 31.79 -18.88 -2.87
C THR A 332 32.28 -20.22 -3.46
N GLN A 333 31.43 -21.10 -4.00
CA GLN A 333 31.96 -22.21 -4.84
C GLN A 333 31.03 -23.00 -5.77
N TYR A 334 29.71 -22.77 -5.84
CA TYR A 334 28.85 -23.55 -6.76
C TYR A 334 28.45 -22.81 -8.03
N SER A 335 28.44 -23.53 -9.15
CA SER A 335 28.04 -22.97 -10.44
C SER A 335 26.52 -22.85 -10.54
N ASN A 336 26.03 -21.87 -11.30
CA ASN A 336 24.59 -21.61 -11.49
C ASN A 336 23.78 -22.84 -11.95
N ALA A 337 24.42 -23.81 -12.61
CA ALA A 337 23.78 -25.04 -13.06
C ALA A 337 23.45 -25.99 -11.89
N GLU A 338 24.28 -26.03 -10.85
CA GLU A 338 24.08 -26.87 -9.67
C GLU A 338 22.99 -26.30 -8.77
N LEU A 339 22.96 -24.97 -8.60
CA LEU A 339 21.88 -24.27 -7.89
C LEU A 339 20.52 -24.50 -8.56
N LEU A 340 20.45 -24.45 -9.89
CA LEU A 340 19.21 -24.73 -10.62
C LEU A 340 18.78 -26.19 -10.52
N SER A 341 19.72 -27.13 -10.46
CA SER A 341 19.45 -28.56 -10.21
C SER A 341 18.84 -28.78 -8.82
N MET A 342 19.39 -28.12 -7.80
CA MET A 342 18.93 -28.24 -6.42
C MET A 342 17.53 -27.62 -6.22
N VAL A 343 17.27 -26.46 -6.82
CA VAL A 343 15.94 -25.82 -6.78
C VAL A 343 14.89 -26.69 -7.47
N ARG A 344 15.22 -27.31 -8.61
CA ARG A 344 14.30 -28.24 -9.29
C ARG A 344 14.03 -29.49 -8.44
N THR A 345 15.05 -30.01 -7.75
CA THR A 345 14.91 -31.18 -6.86
C THR A 345 14.03 -30.85 -5.66
N ALA A 346 14.17 -29.67 -5.06
CA ALA A 346 13.32 -29.20 -3.96
C ALA A 346 11.86 -29.00 -4.41
N HIS A 347 11.67 -28.43 -5.61
CA HIS A 347 10.34 -28.25 -6.19
C HIS A 347 9.66 -29.59 -6.53
N GLN A 348 10.44 -30.58 -6.97
CA GLN A 348 9.94 -31.92 -7.26
C GLN A 348 9.55 -32.65 -5.97
N LYS A 349 10.38 -32.61 -4.92
CA LYS A 349 10.02 -33.17 -3.61
C LYS A 349 8.77 -32.52 -3.02
N ALA A 350 8.59 -31.21 -3.18
CA ALA A 350 7.37 -30.52 -2.75
C ALA A 350 6.13 -30.97 -3.55
N LYS A 351 6.29 -31.30 -4.84
CA LYS A 351 5.24 -31.90 -5.68
C LYS A 351 4.92 -33.33 -5.27
N ASP A 352 5.93 -34.14 -4.99
CA ASP A 352 5.76 -35.54 -4.60
C ASP A 352 5.11 -35.66 -3.20
N ILE A 353 5.42 -34.74 -2.27
CA ILE A 353 4.72 -34.60 -0.99
C ILE A 353 3.24 -34.23 -1.21
N LYS A 354 2.94 -33.38 -2.20
CA LYS A 354 1.56 -33.01 -2.54
C LYS A 354 0.78 -34.20 -3.12
N LEU A 355 1.41 -35.01 -3.99
CA LEU A 355 0.81 -36.21 -4.56
C LEU A 355 0.63 -37.35 -3.54
N ALA A 356 1.56 -37.51 -2.60
CA ALA A 356 1.46 -38.53 -1.55
C ALA A 356 0.33 -38.25 -0.56
N VAL A 357 -0.09 -36.99 -0.41
CA VAL A 357 -1.23 -36.56 0.41
C VAL A 357 -2.57 -36.70 -0.33
N ASP A 358 -2.57 -36.71 -1.67
CA ASP A 358 -3.78 -36.84 -2.50
C ASP A 358 -4.17 -38.32 -2.81
N VAL A 359 -3.29 -39.29 -2.52
CA VAL A 359 -3.51 -40.74 -2.82
C VAL A 359 -3.70 -41.60 -1.56
N SER A 360 -3.57 -41.04 -0.36
CA SER A 360 -3.90 -41.70 0.91
C SER A 360 -5.22 -41.20 1.46
#